data_AF-A0A936KIE2-F1
#
_entry.id   AF-A0A936KIE2-F1
#
_cell.length_a   1.000
_cell.length_b   1.000
_cell.length_c   1.000
_cell.angle_alpha   90.00
_cell.angle_beta   90.00
_cell.angle_gamma   90.00
#
_symmetry.space_group_name_H-M   'P 1'
#
loop_
_entity.id
_entity.type
_entity.pdbx_description
1 polymer ?
#
loop_
_entity_poly.entity_id
_entity_poly.type
_entity_poly.pdbx_seq_one_letter_code
_entity_poly.pdbx_strand_id
1 'polypeptide(L)' 'EHLNYPICVFKLTDGTYSALLMECTHNGCELQNQGNYLVCPCHGSEFF' A
#
# COMPACT_ATOMS: atom_id res chain seq x y z
N GLU A 1 -1.07 -3.90 21.85
CA GLU A 1 -0.23 -3.55 20.70
C GLU A 1 -1.00 -2.59 19.80
N HIS A 2 -0.35 -1.62 19.15
CA HIS A 2 -1.01 -0.64 18.28
C HIS A 2 -0.67 -0.98 16.82
N LEU A 3 -1.69 -1.20 15.98
CA LEU A 3 -1.54 -1.46 14.55
C LEU A 3 -1.62 -0.13 13.80
N ASN A 4 -0.49 0.47 13.47
CA ASN A 4 -0.43 1.85 12.93
C ASN A 4 -0.85 1.95 11.47
N TYR A 5 -0.60 0.91 10.66
CA TYR A 5 -0.94 0.88 9.24
C TYR A 5 -1.46 -0.49 8.83
N PRO A 6 -2.42 -0.55 7.89
CA PRO A 6 -2.85 -1.80 7.31
C PRO A 6 -1.76 -2.43 6.42
N ILE A 7 -1.93 -3.71 6.09
CA ILE A 7 -1.16 -4.40 5.07
C ILE A 7 -2.07 -4.67 3.89
N CYS A 8 -1.63 -4.34 2.68
CA CYS A 8 -2.29 -4.75 1.45
C CYS A 8 -1.66 -6.03 0.93
N VAL A 9 -2.48 -7.00 0.54
CA VAL A 9 -2.02 -8.28 -0.02
C VAL A 9 -2.55 -8.44 -1.43
N PHE A 10 -1.64 -8.58 -2.39
CA PHE A 10 -1.96 -8.86 -3.79
C PHE A 10 -1.63 -10.31 -4.13
N LYS A 11 -2.57 -11.01 -4.76
CA LYS A 11 -2.31 -12.32 -5.38
C LYS A 11 -1.70 -12.12 -6.76
N LEU A 12 -0.53 -12.69 -7.00
CA LEU A 12 0.17 -12.63 -8.28
C LEU A 12 -0.25 -13.78 -9.20
N THR A 13 0.03 -13.64 -10.50
CA THR A 13 -0.39 -14.58 -11.54
C THR A 13 0.29 -15.94 -11.43
N ASP A 14 1.51 -15.99 -10.86
CA ASP A 14 2.26 -17.22 -10.60
C ASP A 14 1.79 -17.99 -9.34
N GLY A 15 0.74 -17.48 -8.67
CA GLY A 15 0.20 -18.08 -7.46
C GLY A 15 0.89 -17.64 -6.18
N THR A 16 1.90 -16.77 -6.25
CA THR A 16 2.53 -16.14 -5.08
C THR A 16 1.72 -14.92 -4.61
N TYR A 17 2.13 -14.35 -3.47
CA TYR A 17 1.49 -13.18 -2.88
C TYR A 17 2.53 -12.11 -2.57
N SER A 18 2.19 -10.85 -2.85
CA SER A 18 2.95 -9.70 -2.38
C SER A 18 2.20 -9.05 -1.22
N ALA A 19 2.93 -8.68 -0.17
CA ALA A 19 2.39 -7.96 0.97
C ALA A 19 3.12 -6.63 1.12
N LEU A 20 2.35 -5.54 1.21
CA LEU A 20 2.86 -4.17 1.28
C LEU A 20 2.35 -3.51 2.55
N LEU A 21 3.25 -2.87 3.30
CA LEU A 21 2.87 -1.97 4.39
C LEU A 21 2.25 -0.70 3.79
N MET A 22 1.06 -0.33 4.24
CA MET A 22 0.31 0.82 3.69
C MET A 22 0.80 2.16 4.26
N GLU A 23 2.10 2.31 4.44
CA GLU A 23 2.76 3.53 4.91
C GLU A 23 3.51 4.18 3.75
N CYS A 24 3.18 5.43 3.44
CA CYS A 24 3.88 6.17 2.41
C CYS A 24 5.32 6.44 2.83
N THR A 25 6.28 6.01 2.00
CA THR A 25 7.72 6.16 2.24
C THR A 25 8.22 7.61 2.25
N HIS A 26 7.38 8.57 1.84
CA HIS A 26 7.71 10.00 1.91
C HIS A 26 7.51 10.59 3.31
N ASN A 27 6.31 10.47 3.88
CA ASN A 27 5.96 11.13 5.15
C ASN A 27 4.90 10.37 5.98
N GLY A 28 4.84 9.04 5.86
CA GLY A 28 4.02 8.19 6.74
C GLY A 28 2.51 8.34 6.59
N CYS A 29 2.01 8.94 5.51
CA CYS A 29 0.56 8.94 5.24
C CYS A 29 0.09 7.51 4.93
N GLU A 30 -1.09 7.12 5.42
CA GLU A 30 -1.71 5.86 5.02
C GLU A 30 -2.04 5.89 3.52
N LEU A 31 -1.59 4.86 2.80
CA LEU A 31 -1.85 4.71 1.37
C LEU A 31 -3.31 4.31 1.10
N GLN A 32 -3.83 4.66 -0.07
CA GLN A 32 -5.15 4.25 -0.54
C GLN A 32 -5.05 3.34 -1.76
N ASN A 33 -5.86 2.30 -1.81
CA ASN A 33 -5.91 1.36 -2.93
C ASN A 33 -6.83 1.90 -4.04
N GLN A 34 -6.34 1.97 -5.28
CA GLN A 34 -7.08 2.37 -6.49
C GLN A 34 -7.34 1.21 -7.46
N GLY A 35 -7.33 -0.02 -6.95
CA GLY A 35 -7.50 -1.26 -7.69
C GLY A 35 -6.18 -1.90 -8.07
N ASN A 36 -5.44 -1.29 -8.99
CA ASN A 36 -4.18 -1.81 -9.53
C ASN A 36 -2.93 -1.02 -9.12
N TYR A 37 -3.08 0.01 -8.29
CA TYR A 37 -1.98 0.80 -7.73
C TYR A 37 -2.40 1.40 -6.38
N LEU A 38 -1.41 1.86 -5.63
CA LEU A 38 -1.61 2.58 -4.37
C LEU A 38 -1.28 4.06 -4.56
N VAL A 39 -2.07 4.93 -3.95
CA VAL A 39 -1.86 6.38 -3.99
C VAL A 39 -1.75 6.95 -2.58
N CYS A 40 -0.78 7.85 -2.38
CA CYS A 40 -0.70 8.64 -1.17
C CYS A 40 -1.67 9.83 -1.26
N PRO A 41 -2.69 9.93 -0.39
CA PRO A 41 -3.68 11.02 -0.46
C PRO A 41 -3.10 12.38 -0.08
N CYS A 42 -1.90 12.42 0.54
CA CYS A 42 -1.28 13.67 0.98
C CYS A 42 -0.67 14.47 -0.18
N HIS A 43 0.05 13.81 -1.09
CA HIS A 43 0.84 14.49 -2.14
C HIS A 43 0.79 13.79 -3.50
N GLY A 44 0.01 12.71 -3.64
CA GLY A 44 -0.21 12.03 -4.91
C GLY A 44 0.92 11.10 -5.37
N SER A 45 1.84 10.68 -4.49
CA SER A 45 2.81 9.63 -4.84
C SER A 45 2.09 8.34 -5.20
N GLU A 46 2.47 7.73 -6.32
CA GLU A 46 1.89 6.48 -6.85
C GLU A 46 2.87 5.31 -6.70
N PHE A 47 2.34 4.14 -6.36
CA PHE A 47 3.09 2.89 -6.18
C PHE A 47 2.37 1.75 -6.94
N PHE A 48 3.11 0.98 -7.74
CA PHE A 48 2.57 -0.07 -8.62
C PHE A 48 3.08 -1.45 -8.23
#